data_AF-A0A564W890-F1
#
_entry.id   AF-A0A564W890-F1
#
_cell.length_a   1.000
_cell.length_b   1.000
_cell.length_c   1.000
_cell.angle_alpha   90.00
_cell.angle_beta   90.00
_cell.angle_gamma   90.00
#
_symmetry.space_group_name_H-M   'P 1'
#
loop_
_entity.id
_entity.type
_entity.pdbx_description
1 polymer ?
#
loop_
_entity_poly.entity_id
_entity_poly.type
_entity_poly.pdbx_seq_one_letter_code
_entity_poly.pdbx_strand_id
1 'polypeptide(L)'
;MNRLKKRTCQFLVLVTTAGFLTGCGGGTPKLEDALKKTAAYEQKTVTSPASDTLGGEWTVIALARSGETVDENYFEKYRANLEKRVKDQEGVLSDNRYTEYSRAVMALKSIGKDPTDIGGYDIEKPLEDFDAVVSQGLNGAIYALIALNADDPDANKDGELEQKYLDYILEREKADGGFSLDDNAKDGDVDLTAMTLQSLEPYQDEEDVKEVIDKGVDFLADIQDDDGGYTAFGAKSSESISQTVIALSAVGVDCNEDERFQKDGKGLYDTLMTFYQKDGSFKHTLDGESNPMATDQGFCALVAYQRYQDKENSFFDMTDHR
;
A
#
# COMPACT_ATOMS: atom_id res chain seq x y z
N MET A 1 21.00 -68.76 26.17
CA MET A 1 20.41 -67.57 25.51
C MET A 1 20.49 -66.38 26.46
N ASN A 2 21.10 -65.31 25.97
CA ASN A 2 21.11 -63.91 26.44
C ASN A 2 21.58 -63.51 27.84
N ARG A 3 22.79 -62.93 27.83
CA ARG A 3 23.40 -62.00 28.78
C ARG A 3 22.58 -60.71 28.90
N LEU A 4 22.37 -60.18 30.11
CA LEU A 4 22.16 -58.75 30.32
C LEU A 4 23.32 -58.19 31.14
N LYS A 5 24.22 -57.47 30.45
CA LYS A 5 25.26 -56.64 31.06
C LYS A 5 24.64 -55.30 31.47
N LYS A 6 24.75 -54.94 32.75
CA LYS A 6 24.58 -53.56 33.24
C LYS A 6 25.57 -52.66 32.49
N ARG A 7 25.05 -51.68 31.75
CA ARG A 7 25.83 -50.56 31.22
C ARG A 7 25.61 -49.35 32.13
N THR A 8 26.67 -48.93 32.78
CA THR A 8 26.80 -47.68 33.52
C THR A 8 26.68 -46.52 32.52
N CYS A 9 25.66 -45.68 32.67
CA CYS A 9 25.49 -44.48 31.85
C CYS A 9 26.25 -43.33 32.55
N GLN A 10 27.35 -42.88 31.93
CA GLN A 10 28.05 -41.67 32.36
C GLN A 10 27.19 -40.46 31.95
N PHE A 11 26.82 -39.63 32.93
CA PHE A 11 26.22 -38.33 32.69
C PHE A 11 27.26 -37.40 32.07
N LEU A 12 27.11 -37.10 30.78
CA LEU A 12 27.80 -36.01 30.10
C LEU A 12 26.94 -34.75 30.31
N VAL A 13 27.32 -33.88 31.24
CA VAL A 13 26.72 -32.56 31.40
C VAL A 13 27.24 -31.69 30.25
N LEU A 14 26.42 -31.52 29.21
CA LEU A 14 26.66 -30.51 28.17
C LEU A 14 26.27 -29.16 28.76
N VAL A 15 27.26 -28.34 29.11
CA VAL A 15 27.04 -26.92 29.40
C VAL A 15 26.80 -26.25 28.05
N THR A 16 25.54 -26.11 27.65
CA THR A 16 25.14 -25.21 26.57
C THR A 16 25.25 -23.79 27.11
N THR A 17 26.36 -23.13 26.82
CA THR A 17 26.47 -21.68 26.86
C THR A 17 25.42 -21.12 25.91
N ALA A 18 24.30 -20.67 26.48
CA ALA A 18 23.38 -19.77 25.79
C ALA A 18 24.15 -18.50 25.46
N GLY A 19 24.64 -18.42 24.22
CA GLY A 19 25.06 -17.16 23.65
C GLY A 19 23.83 -16.28 23.58
N PHE A 20 23.76 -15.29 24.47
CA PHE A 20 22.95 -14.12 24.23
C PHE A 20 23.39 -13.55 22.88
N LEU A 21 22.62 -13.84 21.84
CA LEU A 21 22.60 -13.02 20.64
C LEU A 21 22.08 -11.67 21.10
N THR A 22 23.03 -10.82 21.46
CA THR A 22 22.84 -9.38 21.50
C THR A 22 22.31 -9.00 20.13
N GLY A 23 21.00 -8.73 20.06
CA GLY A 23 20.40 -8.11 18.90
C GLY A 23 21.19 -6.84 18.61
N CYS A 24 21.87 -6.80 17.47
CA CYS A 24 22.53 -5.59 17.03
C CYS A 24 21.44 -4.51 16.89
N GLY A 25 21.44 -3.57 17.83
CA GLY A 25 20.72 -2.31 17.73
C GLY A 25 21.28 -1.49 16.58
N GLY A 26 20.83 -1.80 15.36
CA GLY A 26 20.75 -0.79 14.32
C GLY A 26 19.51 0.04 14.61
N GLY A 27 19.65 1.35 14.73
CA GLY A 27 18.49 2.24 14.77
C GLY A 27 17.65 2.11 13.49
N THR A 28 16.47 2.73 13.49
CA THR A 28 15.61 2.83 12.30
C THR A 28 16.45 3.26 11.09
N PRO A 29 16.44 2.51 9.97
CA PRO A 29 17.15 2.90 8.77
C PRO A 29 16.68 4.29 8.31
N LYS A 30 17.57 5.06 7.68
CA LYS A 30 17.17 6.31 7.04
C LYS A 30 16.26 6.00 5.86
N LEU A 31 15.26 6.86 5.65
CA LEU A 31 14.26 6.70 4.59
C LEU A 31 14.90 6.53 3.21
N GLU A 32 15.82 7.42 2.84
CA GLU A 32 16.57 7.36 1.56
C GLU A 32 17.29 6.01 1.37
N ASP A 33 17.96 5.50 2.41
CA ASP A 33 18.69 4.23 2.34
C ASP A 33 17.72 3.03 2.22
N ALA A 34 16.57 3.10 2.91
CA ALA A 34 15.54 2.07 2.85
C ALA A 34 14.87 2.03 1.48
N LEU A 35 14.50 3.20 0.95
CA LEU A 35 13.83 3.38 -0.33
C LEU A 35 14.71 2.86 -1.48
N LYS A 36 15.97 3.33 -1.56
CA LYS A 36 16.93 2.87 -2.58
C LYS A 36 17.11 1.36 -2.60
N LYS A 37 17.17 0.75 -1.42
CA LYS A 37 17.39 -0.69 -1.29
C LYS A 37 16.15 -1.49 -1.62
N THR A 38 14.97 -1.00 -1.25
CA THR A 38 13.68 -1.61 -1.62
C THR A 38 13.48 -1.54 -3.14
N ALA A 39 13.76 -0.39 -3.77
CA ALA A 39 13.72 -0.24 -5.21
C ALA A 39 14.67 -1.21 -5.94
N ALA A 40 15.88 -1.41 -5.41
CA ALA A 40 16.84 -2.38 -5.96
C ALA A 40 16.42 -3.84 -5.72
N TYR A 41 15.77 -4.14 -4.59
CA TYR A 41 15.20 -5.45 -4.29
C TYR A 41 14.10 -5.79 -5.30
N GLU A 42 13.13 -4.88 -5.46
CA GLU A 42 11.98 -5.07 -6.34
C GLU A 42 12.37 -5.25 -7.81
N GLN A 43 13.29 -4.44 -8.33
CA GLN A 43 13.76 -4.62 -9.71
C GLN A 43 14.47 -5.96 -9.94
N LYS A 44 15.11 -6.50 -8.90
CA LYS A 44 15.80 -7.80 -8.96
C LYS A 44 14.84 -8.98 -8.84
N THR A 45 13.74 -8.85 -8.09
CA THR A 45 12.74 -9.91 -7.89
C THR A 45 11.65 -9.88 -8.95
N VAL A 46 11.21 -8.69 -9.35
CA VAL A 46 10.16 -8.41 -10.34
C VAL A 46 10.81 -7.94 -11.64
N THR A 47 11.55 -8.84 -12.30
CA THR A 47 12.33 -8.51 -13.51
C THR A 47 11.47 -8.28 -14.78
N SER A 48 10.21 -8.72 -14.73
CA SER A 48 9.22 -8.60 -15.80
C SER A 48 7.85 -8.31 -15.16
N PRO A 49 7.59 -7.06 -14.75
CA PRO A 49 6.34 -6.70 -14.08
C PRO A 49 5.14 -7.11 -14.94
N ALA A 50 4.24 -7.89 -14.35
CA ALA A 50 3.01 -8.33 -14.99
C ALA A 50 1.88 -7.33 -14.66
N SER A 51 0.78 -7.40 -15.40
CA SER A 51 -0.47 -6.85 -14.88
C SER A 51 -1.07 -7.90 -13.93
N ASP A 52 -0.82 -7.75 -12.64
CA ASP A 52 -1.26 -8.64 -11.55
C ASP A 52 -1.08 -7.92 -10.20
N THR A 53 -1.77 -8.40 -9.17
CA THR A 53 -1.76 -7.84 -7.82
C THR A 53 -0.40 -7.98 -7.11
N LEU A 54 0.40 -9.01 -7.44
CA LEU A 54 1.73 -9.23 -6.85
C LEU A 54 2.83 -9.09 -7.91
N GLY A 55 3.86 -8.29 -7.63
CA GLY A 55 4.98 -8.11 -8.55
C GLY A 55 4.56 -7.50 -9.89
N GLY A 56 3.68 -6.51 -9.82
CA GLY A 56 3.01 -5.91 -10.95
C GLY A 56 2.81 -4.42 -10.76
N GLU A 57 1.55 -3.99 -10.69
CA GLU A 57 1.18 -2.57 -10.75
C GLU A 57 1.73 -1.75 -9.58
N TRP A 58 1.67 -2.28 -8.35
CA TRP A 58 2.17 -1.55 -7.16
C TRP A 58 3.67 -1.28 -7.23
N THR A 59 4.45 -2.28 -7.66
CA THR A 59 5.89 -2.12 -7.90
C THR A 59 6.16 -1.07 -8.96
N VAL A 60 5.40 -1.07 -10.06
CA VAL A 60 5.54 -0.11 -11.16
C VAL A 60 5.24 1.31 -10.68
N ILE A 61 4.11 1.52 -9.98
CA ILE A 61 3.74 2.82 -9.43
C ILE A 61 4.83 3.31 -8.47
N ALA A 62 5.21 2.49 -7.48
CA ALA A 62 6.23 2.89 -6.50
C ALA A 62 7.57 3.25 -7.19
N LEU A 63 8.05 2.45 -8.14
CA LEU A 63 9.26 2.77 -8.90
C LEU A 63 9.12 4.09 -9.68
N ALA A 64 8.00 4.30 -10.36
CA ALA A 64 7.74 5.51 -11.12
C ALA A 64 7.71 6.76 -10.22
N ARG A 65 7.15 6.65 -9.02
CA ARG A 65 7.00 7.75 -8.06
C ARG A 65 8.22 7.97 -7.14
N SER A 66 9.17 7.03 -7.10
CA SER A 66 10.26 6.98 -6.10
C SER A 66 11.46 7.93 -6.30
N GLY A 67 11.59 8.59 -7.46
CA GLY A 67 12.86 9.26 -7.85
C GLY A 67 14.07 8.34 -8.11
N GLU A 68 14.00 7.04 -7.75
CA GLU A 68 15.13 6.11 -7.91
C GLU A 68 15.44 5.76 -9.37
N THR A 69 16.66 5.25 -9.59
CA THR A 69 17.06 4.75 -10.90
C THR A 69 16.35 3.43 -11.21
N VAL A 70 15.71 3.38 -12.37
CA VAL A 70 14.97 2.21 -12.85
C VAL A 70 15.66 1.65 -14.10
N ASP A 71 15.75 0.33 -14.20
CA ASP A 71 16.31 -0.38 -15.34
C ASP A 71 15.70 0.09 -16.66
N GLU A 72 16.56 0.24 -17.67
CA GLU A 72 16.14 0.63 -19.01
C GLU A 72 15.10 -0.37 -19.53
N ASN A 73 13.98 0.14 -20.03
CA ASN A 73 12.81 -0.61 -20.50
C ASN A 73 11.95 -1.29 -19.43
N TYR A 74 12.16 -1.08 -18.13
CA TYR A 74 11.32 -1.70 -17.09
C TYR A 74 9.83 -1.37 -17.27
N PHE A 75 9.49 -0.09 -17.43
CA PHE A 75 8.11 0.35 -17.65
C PHE A 75 7.56 -0.06 -19.02
N GLU A 76 8.42 -0.13 -20.05
CA GLU A 76 8.00 -0.63 -21.36
C GLU A 76 7.69 -2.13 -21.33
N LYS A 77 8.42 -2.92 -20.54
CA LYS A 77 8.07 -4.34 -20.30
C LYS A 77 6.71 -4.45 -19.63
N TYR A 78 6.43 -3.64 -18.60
CA TYR A 78 5.10 -3.62 -17.98
C TYR A 78 4.02 -3.29 -19.01
N ARG A 79 4.17 -2.17 -19.74
CA ARG A 79 3.23 -1.73 -20.78
C ARG A 79 2.98 -2.82 -21.81
N ALA A 80 4.03 -3.48 -22.31
CA ALA A 80 3.92 -4.57 -23.27
C ALA A 80 3.25 -5.83 -22.68
N ASN A 81 3.50 -6.16 -21.41
CA ASN A 81 2.85 -7.27 -20.72
C ASN A 81 1.36 -7.01 -20.52
N LEU A 82 0.98 -5.79 -20.12
CA LEU A 82 -0.40 -5.35 -20.02
C LEU A 82 -1.08 -5.38 -21.40
N GLU A 83 -0.46 -4.79 -22.43
CA GLU A 83 -0.99 -4.83 -23.81
C GLU A 83 -1.25 -6.26 -24.28
N LYS A 84 -0.34 -7.18 -23.99
CA LYS A 84 -0.51 -8.59 -24.29
C LYS A 84 -1.70 -9.19 -23.53
N ARG A 85 -1.81 -8.96 -22.21
CA ARG A 85 -2.93 -9.44 -21.38
C ARG A 85 -4.26 -8.93 -21.94
N VAL A 86 -4.36 -7.63 -22.17
CA VAL A 86 -5.57 -6.97 -22.69
C VAL A 86 -5.97 -7.56 -24.04
N LYS A 87 -5.04 -7.76 -24.97
CA LYS A 87 -5.31 -8.40 -26.28
C LYS A 87 -5.76 -9.85 -26.15
N ASP A 88 -5.08 -10.63 -25.32
CA ASP A 88 -5.41 -12.05 -25.10
C ASP A 88 -6.79 -12.22 -24.44
N GLN A 89 -7.25 -11.21 -23.69
CA GLN A 89 -8.53 -11.18 -23.00
C GLN A 89 -9.59 -10.31 -23.69
N GLU A 90 -9.36 -9.90 -24.94
CA GLU A 90 -10.31 -9.09 -25.74
C GLU A 90 -10.78 -7.82 -25.03
N GLY A 91 -9.90 -7.16 -24.28
CA GLY A 91 -10.19 -5.94 -23.53
C GLY A 91 -10.65 -6.16 -22.08
N VAL A 92 -10.93 -7.40 -21.67
CA VAL A 92 -11.54 -7.70 -20.37
C VAL A 92 -10.47 -8.12 -19.35
N LEU A 93 -10.03 -7.20 -18.49
CA LEU A 93 -9.10 -7.52 -17.39
C LEU A 93 -9.77 -8.36 -16.30
N SER A 94 -11.06 -8.10 -16.04
CA SER A 94 -11.90 -8.87 -15.12
C SER A 94 -13.39 -8.60 -15.35
N ASP A 95 -14.22 -9.61 -15.08
CA ASP A 95 -15.69 -9.49 -15.10
C ASP A 95 -16.28 -9.07 -13.73
N ASN A 96 -15.48 -9.13 -12.66
CA ASN A 96 -15.97 -8.90 -11.29
C ASN A 96 -14.97 -8.24 -10.34
N ARG A 97 -13.74 -7.98 -10.80
CA ARG A 97 -12.70 -7.25 -10.07
C ARG A 97 -12.31 -6.00 -10.82
N TYR A 98 -13.13 -4.97 -10.71
CA TYR A 98 -12.90 -3.68 -11.34
C TYR A 98 -11.66 -2.96 -10.78
N THR A 99 -11.24 -3.29 -9.56
CA THR A 99 -9.94 -2.87 -9.03
C THR A 99 -8.75 -3.32 -9.89
N GLU A 100 -8.88 -4.33 -10.74
CA GLU A 100 -7.86 -4.67 -11.75
C GLU A 100 -7.69 -3.55 -12.78
N TYR A 101 -8.79 -2.95 -13.25
CA TYR A 101 -8.75 -1.80 -14.16
C TYR A 101 -8.16 -0.59 -13.44
N SER A 102 -8.65 -0.26 -12.23
CA SER A 102 -8.14 0.87 -11.46
C SER A 102 -6.61 0.79 -11.26
N ARG A 103 -6.08 -0.37 -10.86
CA ARG A 103 -4.64 -0.56 -10.68
C ARG A 103 -3.86 -0.41 -11.99
N ALA A 104 -4.35 -0.97 -13.09
CA ALA A 104 -3.70 -0.85 -14.38
C ALA A 104 -3.71 0.60 -14.91
N VAL A 105 -4.81 1.32 -14.73
CA VAL A 105 -4.93 2.75 -15.06
C VAL A 105 -3.93 3.57 -14.25
N MET A 106 -3.89 3.40 -12.92
CA MET A 106 -2.92 4.07 -12.06
C MET A 106 -1.47 3.77 -12.46
N ALA A 107 -1.16 2.51 -12.76
CA ALA A 107 0.19 2.14 -13.19
C ALA A 107 0.59 2.81 -14.51
N LEU A 108 -0.31 2.87 -15.50
CA LEU A 108 -0.04 3.56 -16.78
C LEU A 108 0.12 5.07 -16.61
N LYS A 109 -0.79 5.71 -15.87
CA LYS A 109 -0.70 7.15 -15.56
C LYS A 109 0.62 7.49 -14.84
N SER A 110 1.07 6.65 -13.91
CA SER A 110 2.33 6.86 -13.18
C SER A 110 3.58 6.88 -14.08
N ILE A 111 3.53 6.20 -15.23
CA ILE A 111 4.62 6.12 -16.22
C ILE A 111 4.34 6.96 -17.48
N GLY A 112 3.38 7.90 -17.42
CA GLY A 112 3.04 8.80 -18.51
C GLY A 112 2.46 8.09 -19.75
N LYS A 113 1.71 7.00 -19.56
CA LYS A 113 1.04 6.25 -20.63
C LYS A 113 -0.47 6.43 -20.54
N ASP A 114 -1.07 6.58 -21.72
CA ASP A 114 -2.52 6.73 -21.91
C ASP A 114 -3.23 5.38 -21.71
N PRO A 115 -4.14 5.24 -20.73
CA PRO A 115 -4.92 4.02 -20.50
C PRO A 115 -6.05 3.81 -21.52
N THR A 116 -6.37 4.81 -22.34
CA THR A 116 -7.49 4.75 -23.31
C THR A 116 -7.11 4.05 -24.62
N ASP A 117 -5.82 3.80 -24.87
CA ASP A 117 -5.33 3.01 -26.01
C ASP A 117 -4.18 2.08 -25.62
N ILE A 118 -4.53 0.94 -25.03
CA ILE A 118 -3.61 -0.16 -24.74
C ILE A 118 -3.94 -1.35 -25.63
N GLY A 119 -3.26 -1.42 -26.77
CA GLY A 119 -3.46 -2.49 -27.72
C GLY A 119 -4.78 -2.39 -28.49
N GLY A 120 -5.34 -1.18 -28.63
CA GLY A 120 -6.62 -0.92 -29.26
C GLY A 120 -7.83 -0.98 -28.31
N TYR A 121 -7.59 -1.03 -27.00
CA TYR A 121 -8.63 -1.07 -25.97
C TYR A 121 -8.45 0.07 -24.97
N ASP A 122 -9.59 0.60 -24.55
CA ASP A 122 -9.70 1.58 -23.47
C ASP A 122 -9.96 0.84 -22.17
N ILE A 123 -8.95 0.77 -21.29
CA ILE A 123 -9.04 0.07 -20.01
C ILE A 123 -9.50 0.98 -18.87
N GLU A 124 -9.67 2.28 -19.11
CA GLU A 124 -10.24 3.22 -18.16
C GLU A 124 -11.77 3.22 -18.25
N LYS A 125 -12.31 3.09 -19.45
CA LYS A 125 -13.76 3.04 -19.72
C LYS A 125 -14.59 2.11 -18.83
N PRO A 126 -14.13 0.90 -18.43
CA PRO A 126 -14.88 0.06 -17.49
C PRO A 126 -15.18 0.73 -16.14
N LEU A 127 -14.41 1.75 -15.74
CA LEU A 127 -14.64 2.53 -14.52
C LEU A 127 -15.83 3.50 -14.65
N GLU A 128 -16.38 3.72 -15.85
CA GLU A 128 -17.64 4.47 -16.05
C GLU A 128 -18.87 3.68 -15.57
N ASP A 129 -18.77 2.35 -15.50
CA ASP A 129 -19.85 1.48 -15.01
C ASP A 129 -19.88 1.46 -13.48
N PHE A 130 -20.42 2.54 -12.92
CA PHE A 130 -20.53 2.74 -11.48
C PHE A 130 -21.12 1.54 -10.75
N ASP A 131 -22.24 0.99 -11.23
CA ASP A 131 -22.93 -0.11 -10.55
C ASP A 131 -22.06 -1.38 -10.52
N ALA A 132 -21.30 -1.64 -11.59
CA ALA A 132 -20.39 -2.77 -11.63
C ALA A 132 -19.16 -2.55 -10.74
N VAL A 133 -18.60 -1.35 -10.70
CA VAL A 133 -17.48 -0.99 -9.82
C VAL A 133 -17.86 -1.14 -8.35
N VAL A 134 -18.98 -0.54 -7.94
CA VAL A 134 -19.41 -0.54 -6.53
C VAL A 134 -19.97 -1.88 -6.07
N SER A 135 -20.21 -2.84 -6.99
CA SER A 135 -20.56 -4.21 -6.64
C SER A 135 -19.48 -4.92 -5.81
N GLN A 136 -18.24 -4.41 -5.86
CA GLN A 136 -17.12 -4.85 -5.00
C GLN A 136 -17.10 -4.18 -3.62
N GLY A 137 -18.11 -3.36 -3.31
CA GLY A 137 -18.16 -2.55 -2.10
C GLY A 137 -17.25 -1.33 -2.19
N LEU A 138 -16.99 -0.74 -1.02
CA LEU A 138 -16.24 0.50 -0.87
C LEU A 138 -14.87 0.49 -1.57
N ASN A 139 -14.16 -0.65 -1.53
CA ASN A 139 -12.85 -0.81 -2.14
C ASN A 139 -12.85 -0.56 -3.67
N GLY A 140 -13.93 -0.94 -4.37
CA GLY A 140 -14.08 -0.66 -5.80
C GLY A 140 -14.17 0.84 -6.07
N ALA A 141 -15.01 1.54 -5.30
CA ALA A 141 -15.22 2.98 -5.43
C ALA A 141 -13.94 3.78 -5.12
N ILE A 142 -13.24 3.45 -4.03
CA ILE A 142 -11.98 4.10 -3.63
C ILE A 142 -10.97 4.07 -4.77
N TYR A 143 -10.67 2.88 -5.29
CA TYR A 143 -9.65 2.76 -6.33
C TYR A 143 -10.09 3.32 -7.68
N ALA A 144 -11.39 3.28 -8.01
CA ALA A 144 -11.90 3.96 -9.20
C ALA A 144 -11.71 5.47 -9.09
N LEU A 145 -12.06 6.08 -7.95
CA LEU A 145 -11.91 7.51 -7.73
C LEU A 145 -10.44 7.95 -7.81
N ILE A 146 -9.53 7.19 -7.18
CA ILE A 146 -8.09 7.45 -7.29
C ILE A 146 -7.64 7.37 -8.75
N ALA A 147 -8.02 6.30 -9.48
CA ALA A 147 -7.57 6.10 -10.86
C ALA A 147 -8.06 7.20 -11.81
N LEU A 148 -9.31 7.65 -11.67
CA LEU A 148 -9.91 8.71 -12.48
C LEU A 148 -9.24 10.07 -12.22
N ASN A 149 -8.86 10.36 -10.98
CA ASN A 149 -8.20 11.61 -10.61
C ASN A 149 -6.67 11.62 -10.81
N ALA A 150 -6.03 10.47 -11.06
CA ALA A 150 -4.58 10.34 -10.90
C ALA A 150 -3.73 11.26 -11.79
N ASP A 151 -4.15 11.60 -13.01
CA ASP A 151 -3.35 12.38 -13.97
C ASP A 151 -3.69 13.87 -14.05
N ASP A 152 -4.90 14.26 -13.62
CA ASP A 152 -5.33 15.66 -13.54
C ASP A 152 -6.47 15.82 -12.51
N PRO A 153 -6.17 15.73 -11.20
CA PRO A 153 -7.20 15.78 -10.16
C PRO A 153 -7.97 17.10 -10.17
N ASP A 154 -7.31 18.22 -10.49
CA ASP A 154 -7.96 19.53 -10.55
C ASP A 154 -8.97 19.65 -11.69
N ALA A 155 -8.73 18.98 -12.83
CA ALA A 155 -9.69 18.93 -13.92
C ALA A 155 -10.81 17.90 -13.70
N ASN A 156 -10.51 16.78 -13.04
CA ASN A 156 -11.40 15.62 -12.98
C ASN A 156 -12.31 15.63 -11.75
N LYS A 157 -11.88 16.17 -10.62
CA LYS A 157 -12.61 16.05 -9.33
C LYS A 157 -14.05 16.57 -9.36
N ASP A 158 -14.35 17.57 -10.19
CA ASP A 158 -15.69 18.14 -10.35
C ASP A 158 -16.57 17.40 -11.39
N GLY A 159 -16.05 16.32 -11.99
CA GLY A 159 -16.75 15.49 -12.97
C GLY A 159 -17.93 14.74 -12.36
N GLU A 160 -18.97 14.48 -13.17
CA GLU A 160 -20.20 13.82 -12.71
C GLU A 160 -19.93 12.41 -12.17
N LEU A 161 -18.99 11.68 -12.76
CA LEU A 161 -18.64 10.32 -12.35
C LEU A 161 -17.82 10.31 -11.06
N GLU A 162 -16.84 11.20 -10.96
CA GLU A 162 -15.96 11.39 -9.82
C GLU A 162 -16.76 11.80 -8.58
N GLN A 163 -17.65 12.79 -8.72
CA GLN A 163 -18.58 13.20 -7.67
C GLN A 163 -19.51 12.06 -7.25
N LYS A 164 -19.99 11.25 -8.20
CA LYS A 164 -20.81 10.07 -7.89
C LYS A 164 -20.06 9.03 -7.05
N TYR A 165 -18.78 8.81 -7.32
CA TYR A 165 -17.94 7.95 -6.48
C TYR A 165 -17.63 8.58 -5.12
N LEU A 166 -17.34 9.88 -5.09
CA LEU A 166 -17.11 10.63 -3.85
C LEU A 166 -18.33 10.51 -2.91
N ASP A 167 -19.52 10.84 -3.40
CA ASP A 167 -20.78 10.73 -2.63
C ASP A 167 -20.96 9.31 -2.06
N TYR A 168 -20.75 8.29 -2.89
CA TYR A 168 -20.86 6.89 -2.47
C TYR A 168 -19.87 6.51 -1.37
N ILE A 169 -18.65 7.07 -1.41
CA ILE A 169 -17.63 6.86 -0.39
C ILE A 169 -18.03 7.58 0.90
N LEU A 170 -18.38 8.87 0.83
CA LEU A 170 -18.73 9.67 2.01
C LEU A 170 -19.96 9.11 2.75
N GLU A 171 -20.96 8.59 2.04
CA GLU A 171 -22.14 7.94 2.63
C GLU A 171 -21.83 6.67 3.44
N ARG A 172 -20.59 6.13 3.36
CA ARG A 172 -20.14 4.92 4.06
C ARG A 172 -19.33 5.18 5.31
N GLU A 173 -19.12 6.44 5.68
CA GLU A 173 -18.52 6.81 6.95
C GLU A 173 -19.28 6.12 8.10
N LYS A 174 -18.55 5.48 9.00
CA LYS A 174 -19.09 4.82 10.19
C LYS A 174 -19.16 5.80 11.36
N ALA A 175 -19.88 5.41 12.40
CA ALA A 175 -20.11 6.30 13.56
C ALA A 175 -18.83 6.64 14.35
N ASP A 176 -17.77 5.84 14.20
CA ASP A 176 -16.44 6.05 14.76
C ASP A 176 -15.51 6.85 13.83
N GLY A 177 -16.01 7.36 12.70
CA GLY A 177 -15.23 8.10 11.70
C GLY A 177 -14.42 7.22 10.75
N GLY A 178 -14.44 5.90 10.95
CA GLY A 178 -13.75 4.95 10.09
C GLY A 178 -14.61 4.47 8.92
N PHE A 179 -14.01 3.62 8.11
CA PHE A 179 -14.63 2.97 6.95
C PHE A 179 -14.37 1.48 6.98
N SER A 180 -15.27 0.68 6.40
CA SER A 180 -15.06 -0.77 6.33
C SER A 180 -15.52 -1.38 5.02
N LEU A 181 -14.92 -2.52 4.67
CA LEU A 181 -15.27 -3.27 3.47
C LEU A 181 -16.66 -3.91 3.57
N ASP A 182 -17.06 -4.33 4.78
CA ASP A 182 -18.42 -4.82 5.03
C ASP A 182 -19.36 -3.64 5.30
N ASP A 183 -20.29 -3.41 4.38
CA ASP A 183 -21.33 -2.37 4.54
C ASP A 183 -22.13 -2.55 5.86
N ASN A 184 -22.21 -3.78 6.40
CA ASN A 184 -22.91 -4.08 7.66
C ASN A 184 -22.02 -3.97 8.90
N ALA A 185 -20.71 -3.75 8.75
CA ALA A 185 -19.84 -3.48 9.87
C ALA A 185 -20.30 -2.22 10.60
N LYS A 186 -20.26 -2.28 11.93
CA LYS A 186 -20.61 -1.14 12.80
C LYS A 186 -19.48 -0.13 12.89
N ASP A 187 -18.27 -0.66 12.91
CA ASP A 187 -17.04 0.05 13.20
C ASP A 187 -16.14 0.01 11.95
N GLY A 188 -15.26 0.99 11.81
CA GLY A 188 -14.28 1.04 10.74
C GLY A 188 -13.17 -0.02 10.90
N ASP A 189 -12.44 -0.25 9.82
CA ASP A 189 -11.17 -0.97 9.82
C ASP A 189 -10.03 -0.08 9.29
N VAL A 190 -8.82 -0.39 9.72
CA VAL A 190 -7.63 0.45 9.47
C VAL A 190 -7.34 0.58 7.98
N ASP A 191 -7.38 -0.54 7.25
CA ASP A 191 -6.99 -0.57 5.83
C ASP A 191 -7.97 0.25 5.00
N LEU A 192 -9.28 0.02 5.14
CA LEU A 192 -10.28 0.73 4.35
C LEU A 192 -10.40 2.20 4.75
N THR A 193 -10.20 2.53 6.03
CA THR A 193 -10.16 3.94 6.45
C THR A 193 -8.97 4.65 5.81
N ALA A 194 -7.77 4.09 5.91
CA ALA A 194 -6.57 4.67 5.31
C ALA A 194 -6.70 4.80 3.79
N MET A 195 -7.17 3.76 3.10
CA MET A 195 -7.38 3.79 1.65
C MET A 195 -8.46 4.81 1.23
N THR A 196 -9.50 5.00 2.05
CA THR A 196 -10.50 6.05 1.81
C THR A 196 -9.86 7.42 1.85
N LEU A 197 -9.07 7.73 2.89
CA LEU A 197 -8.39 9.02 3.01
C LEU A 197 -7.48 9.33 1.81
N GLN A 198 -6.81 8.31 1.27
CA GLN A 198 -5.99 8.45 0.05
C GLN A 198 -6.83 8.93 -1.15
N SER A 199 -8.08 8.47 -1.29
CA SER A 199 -8.98 8.90 -2.36
C SER A 199 -9.60 10.28 -2.17
N LEU A 200 -9.61 10.79 -0.93
CA LEU A 200 -10.20 12.09 -0.59
C LEU A 200 -9.21 13.26 -0.74
N GLU A 201 -7.92 12.98 -0.96
CA GLU A 201 -6.87 13.99 -1.08
C GLU A 201 -7.19 15.14 -2.08
N PRO A 202 -7.75 14.88 -3.29
CA PRO A 202 -8.08 15.95 -4.23
C PRO A 202 -9.15 16.95 -3.76
N TYR A 203 -9.94 16.52 -2.76
CA TYR A 203 -11.14 17.19 -2.26
C TYR A 203 -10.94 17.80 -0.87
N GLN A 204 -9.72 17.75 -0.32
CA GLN A 204 -9.42 18.15 1.07
C GLN A 204 -9.70 19.62 1.41
N ASP A 205 -9.87 20.48 0.40
CA ASP A 205 -10.26 21.89 0.56
C ASP A 205 -11.79 22.08 0.71
N GLU A 206 -12.59 21.05 0.45
CA GLU A 206 -14.03 21.05 0.68
C GLU A 206 -14.33 20.82 2.16
N GLU A 207 -15.12 21.69 2.79
CA GLU A 207 -15.34 21.68 4.25
C GLU A 207 -15.90 20.33 4.75
N ASP A 208 -16.88 19.77 4.03
CA ASP A 208 -17.52 18.50 4.40
C ASP A 208 -16.55 17.31 4.25
N VAL A 209 -15.74 17.29 3.17
CA VAL A 209 -14.73 16.25 2.97
C VAL A 209 -13.59 16.37 3.97
N LYS A 210 -13.19 17.61 4.29
CA LYS A 210 -12.18 17.87 5.31
C LYS A 210 -12.60 17.34 6.68
N GLU A 211 -13.88 17.50 7.06
CA GLU A 211 -14.39 16.94 8.31
C GLU A 211 -14.28 15.41 8.35
N VAL A 212 -14.59 14.74 7.23
CA VAL A 212 -14.44 13.29 7.09
C VAL A 212 -12.97 12.87 7.16
N ILE A 213 -12.07 13.62 6.53
CA ILE A 213 -10.62 13.37 6.62
C ILE A 213 -10.13 13.48 8.07
N ASP A 214 -10.49 14.55 8.76
CA ASP A 214 -10.04 14.79 10.14
C ASP A 214 -10.52 13.66 11.07
N LYS A 215 -11.77 13.22 10.94
CA LYS A 215 -12.31 12.08 11.70
C LYS A 215 -11.61 10.76 11.37
N GLY A 216 -11.34 10.49 10.09
CA GLY A 216 -10.63 9.28 9.68
C GLY A 216 -9.19 9.25 10.21
N VAL A 217 -8.50 10.40 10.26
CA VAL A 217 -7.16 10.51 10.87
C VAL A 217 -7.25 10.24 12.37
N ASP A 218 -8.23 10.80 13.08
CA ASP A 218 -8.42 10.56 14.51
C ASP A 218 -8.77 9.09 14.79
N PHE A 219 -9.62 8.45 13.96
CA PHE A 219 -9.89 7.01 14.04
C PHE A 219 -8.60 6.19 13.93
N LEU A 220 -7.74 6.49 12.94
CA LEU A 220 -6.46 5.79 12.73
C LEU A 220 -5.50 5.96 13.90
N ALA A 221 -5.53 7.10 14.60
CA ALA A 221 -4.74 7.32 15.81
C ALA A 221 -5.31 6.55 17.02
N ASP A 222 -6.63 6.56 17.18
CA ASP A 222 -7.32 5.95 18.32
C ASP A 222 -7.24 4.42 18.30
N ILE A 223 -7.27 3.81 17.11
CA ILE A 223 -7.19 2.34 16.94
C ILE A 223 -5.74 1.81 16.94
N GLN A 224 -4.74 2.69 16.93
CA GLN A 224 -3.33 2.28 16.96
C GLN A 224 -2.99 1.60 18.30
N ASP A 225 -2.39 0.41 18.23
CA ASP A 225 -1.99 -0.35 19.41
C ASP A 225 -0.87 0.36 20.21
N ASP A 226 -0.74 0.00 21.48
CA ASP A 226 0.30 0.54 22.39
C ASP A 226 1.74 0.37 21.88
N ASP A 227 2.00 -0.60 20.99
CA ASP A 227 3.32 -0.83 20.39
C ASP A 227 3.52 -0.12 19.03
N GLY A 228 2.59 0.75 18.65
CA GLY A 228 2.63 1.56 17.44
C GLY A 228 2.05 0.90 16.20
N GLY A 229 1.72 -0.40 16.25
CA GLY A 229 1.14 -1.14 15.13
C GLY A 229 -0.39 -1.12 15.10
N TYR A 230 -0.94 -1.96 14.22
CA TYR A 230 -2.38 -2.18 14.09
C TYR A 230 -2.69 -3.67 14.12
N THR A 231 -3.64 -4.08 14.95
CA THR A 231 -4.14 -5.47 14.98
C THR A 231 -5.41 -5.59 14.15
N ALA A 232 -5.33 -6.32 13.03
CA ALA A 232 -6.49 -6.65 12.19
C ALA A 232 -6.62 -8.18 12.10
N PHE A 233 -7.84 -8.71 12.24
CA PHE A 233 -8.13 -10.15 12.18
C PHE A 233 -7.23 -11.05 13.05
N GLY A 234 -6.73 -10.51 14.17
CA GLY A 234 -5.89 -11.23 15.14
C GLY A 234 -4.39 -11.24 14.82
N ALA A 235 -3.92 -10.49 13.82
CA ALA A 235 -2.51 -10.34 13.51
C ALA A 235 -2.12 -8.88 13.29
N LYS A 236 -0.86 -8.55 13.57
CA LYS A 236 -0.25 -7.26 13.23
C LYS A 236 0.51 -7.38 11.93
N SER A 237 0.17 -6.54 10.97
CA SER A 237 0.74 -6.57 9.63
C SER A 237 1.51 -5.29 9.32
N SER A 238 2.53 -5.40 8.47
CA SER A 238 3.21 -4.24 7.90
C SER A 238 2.30 -3.42 6.97
N GLU A 239 1.33 -4.09 6.36
CA GLU A 239 0.45 -3.57 5.32
C GLU A 239 -0.50 -2.51 5.87
N SER A 240 -1.10 -2.74 7.06
CA SER A 240 -1.99 -1.73 7.67
C SER A 240 -1.24 -0.47 8.08
N ILE A 241 0.00 -0.60 8.56
CA ILE A 241 0.88 0.55 8.82
C ILE A 241 1.22 1.26 7.50
N SER A 242 1.50 0.48 6.45
CA SER A 242 1.84 1.02 5.13
C SER A 242 0.69 1.86 4.56
N GLN A 243 -0.55 1.35 4.57
CA GLN A 243 -1.71 2.11 4.13
C GLN A 243 -1.91 3.39 4.93
N THR A 244 -1.73 3.31 6.25
CA THR A 244 -1.83 4.49 7.14
C THR A 244 -0.76 5.53 6.80
N VAL A 245 0.49 5.13 6.57
CA VAL A 245 1.57 6.04 6.17
C VAL A 245 1.25 6.73 4.84
N ILE A 246 0.73 6.00 3.84
CA ILE A 246 0.32 6.56 2.55
C ILE A 246 -0.82 7.58 2.75
N ALA A 247 -1.83 7.22 3.54
CA ALA A 247 -2.98 8.07 3.84
C ALA A 247 -2.57 9.38 4.51
N LEU A 248 -1.81 9.31 5.61
CA LEU A 248 -1.35 10.50 6.34
C LEU A 248 -0.49 11.40 5.45
N SER A 249 0.39 10.81 4.64
CA SER A 249 1.22 11.56 3.69
C SER A 249 0.36 12.29 2.64
N ALA A 250 -0.73 11.68 2.17
CA ALA A 250 -1.66 12.28 1.22
C ALA A 250 -2.43 13.47 1.83
N VAL A 251 -2.90 13.33 3.08
CA VAL A 251 -3.70 14.38 3.76
C VAL A 251 -2.86 15.36 4.59
N GLY A 252 -1.55 15.41 4.35
CA GLY A 252 -0.66 16.42 4.92
C GLY A 252 -0.30 16.22 6.40
N VAL A 253 -0.37 15.00 6.93
CA VAL A 253 -0.02 14.65 8.31
C VAL A 253 1.30 13.89 8.35
N ASP A 254 2.24 14.35 9.19
CA ASP A 254 3.53 13.66 9.36
C ASP A 254 3.35 12.36 10.16
N CYS A 255 3.49 11.22 9.49
CA CYS A 255 3.30 9.90 10.09
C CYS A 255 4.34 9.56 11.18
N ASN A 256 5.46 10.30 11.25
CA ASN A 256 6.52 10.06 12.22
C ASN A 256 6.73 11.19 13.23
N GLU A 257 6.06 12.34 13.09
CA GLU A 257 6.20 13.47 14.03
C GLU A 257 4.86 13.90 14.66
N ASP A 258 3.70 13.55 14.09
CA ASP A 258 2.40 13.87 14.70
C ASP A 258 2.22 13.11 16.03
N GLU A 259 1.96 13.86 17.10
CA GLU A 259 1.88 13.34 18.48
C GLU A 259 0.79 12.26 18.63
N ARG A 260 -0.27 12.27 17.81
CA ARG A 260 -1.35 11.28 17.85
C ARG A 260 -0.85 9.87 17.50
N PHE A 261 0.17 9.77 16.66
CA PHE A 261 0.71 8.51 16.14
C PHE A 261 2.01 8.06 16.85
N GLN A 262 2.43 8.78 17.89
CA GLN A 262 3.64 8.51 18.66
C GLN A 262 3.38 7.50 19.79
N LYS A 263 4.10 6.37 19.78
CA LYS A 263 4.14 5.42 20.90
C LYS A 263 5.59 5.24 21.37
N ASP A 264 5.86 5.51 22.64
CA ASP A 264 7.21 5.45 23.24
C ASP A 264 8.30 6.23 22.46
N GLY A 265 7.93 7.37 21.87
CA GLY A 265 8.83 8.23 21.10
C GLY A 265 9.19 7.67 19.71
N LYS A 266 8.35 6.79 19.16
CA LYS A 266 8.42 6.26 17.80
C LYS A 266 7.11 6.52 17.08
N GLY A 267 7.20 6.95 15.82
CA GLY A 267 6.06 7.10 14.96
C GLY A 267 5.79 5.87 14.08
N LEU A 268 4.93 6.02 13.08
CA LEU A 268 4.53 4.93 12.19
C LEU A 268 5.67 4.48 11.27
N TYR A 269 6.52 5.40 10.80
CA TYR A 269 7.70 5.01 10.01
C TYR A 269 8.65 4.15 10.84
N ASP A 270 8.97 4.56 12.06
CA ASP A 270 9.79 3.76 12.99
C ASP A 270 9.19 2.37 13.22
N THR A 271 7.87 2.29 13.34
CA THR A 271 7.15 1.03 13.54
C THR A 271 7.16 0.15 12.29
N LEU A 272 6.91 0.71 11.11
CA LEU A 272 6.98 0.02 9.82
C LEU A 272 8.36 -0.61 9.59
N MET A 273 9.42 0.10 9.96
CA MET A 273 10.80 -0.36 9.80
C MET A 273 11.18 -1.56 10.70
N THR A 274 10.32 -1.97 11.64
CA THR A 274 10.49 -3.25 12.37
C THR A 274 10.21 -4.49 11.50
N PHE A 275 9.43 -4.31 10.42
CA PHE A 275 9.12 -5.33 9.42
C PHE A 275 10.15 -5.37 8.29
N TYR A 276 10.94 -4.30 8.14
CA TYR A 276 11.96 -4.16 7.10
C TYR A 276 13.15 -5.11 7.31
N GLN A 277 13.64 -5.67 6.20
CA GLN A 277 14.70 -6.67 6.20
C GLN A 277 16.00 -6.14 5.61
N LYS A 278 17.09 -6.86 5.94
CA LYS A 278 18.44 -6.49 5.51
C LYS A 278 18.67 -6.56 4.00
N ASP A 279 17.77 -7.13 3.21
CA ASP A 279 17.87 -7.19 1.76
C ASP A 279 17.03 -6.12 1.04
N GLY A 280 16.22 -5.35 1.77
CA GLY A 280 15.29 -4.36 1.20
C GLY A 280 13.84 -4.81 1.18
N SER A 281 13.54 -6.06 1.56
CA SER A 281 12.17 -6.57 1.59
C SER A 281 11.44 -6.28 2.91
N PHE A 282 10.13 -6.49 2.92
CA PHE A 282 9.30 -6.42 4.12
C PHE A 282 8.69 -7.78 4.44
N LYS A 283 8.48 -8.02 5.74
CA LYS A 283 7.73 -9.18 6.25
C LYS A 283 6.28 -8.78 6.49
N HIS A 284 5.35 -9.71 6.25
CA HIS A 284 3.94 -9.52 6.62
C HIS A 284 3.77 -9.38 8.14
N THR A 285 4.29 -10.36 8.90
CA THR A 285 4.32 -10.36 10.38
C THR A 285 5.75 -10.28 10.89
N LEU A 286 5.97 -9.85 12.13
CA LEU A 286 7.32 -9.72 12.71
C LEU A 286 8.15 -11.02 12.68
N ASP A 287 7.51 -12.17 12.89
CA ASP A 287 8.12 -13.51 12.86
C ASP A 287 8.12 -14.16 11.46
N GLY A 288 7.68 -13.41 10.44
CA GLY A 288 7.59 -13.89 9.06
C GLY A 288 8.89 -13.80 8.29
N GLU A 289 8.86 -14.31 7.05
CA GLU A 289 9.89 -14.13 6.04
C GLU A 289 9.48 -12.99 5.09
N SER A 290 10.31 -12.71 4.08
CA SER A 290 9.96 -11.77 3.00
C SER A 290 8.60 -12.14 2.39
N ASN A 291 7.75 -11.12 2.28
CA ASN A 291 6.43 -11.23 1.68
C ASN A 291 6.29 -10.21 0.54
N PRO A 292 5.89 -10.63 -0.68
CA PRO A 292 5.77 -9.72 -1.81
C PRO A 292 4.76 -8.59 -1.61
N MET A 293 3.57 -8.86 -1.04
CA MET A 293 2.57 -7.83 -0.78
C MET A 293 3.04 -6.83 0.27
N ALA A 294 3.64 -7.33 1.36
CA ALA A 294 4.24 -6.48 2.38
C ALA A 294 5.34 -5.59 1.78
N THR A 295 6.13 -6.12 0.84
CA THR A 295 7.21 -5.36 0.20
C THR A 295 6.65 -4.32 -0.76
N ASP A 296 5.65 -4.66 -1.58
CA ASP A 296 4.97 -3.72 -2.47
C ASP A 296 4.34 -2.56 -1.69
N GLN A 297 3.55 -2.85 -0.65
CA GLN A 297 2.89 -1.81 0.15
C GLN A 297 3.87 -1.03 1.01
N GLY A 298 4.85 -1.71 1.62
CA GLY A 298 5.93 -1.05 2.35
C GLY A 298 6.69 -0.09 1.44
N PHE A 299 6.99 -0.48 0.20
CA PHE A 299 7.65 0.39 -0.76
C PHE A 299 6.78 1.59 -1.15
N CYS A 300 5.49 1.39 -1.43
CA CYS A 300 4.55 2.48 -1.66
C CYS A 300 4.53 3.48 -0.49
N ALA A 301 4.55 2.98 0.75
CA ALA A 301 4.58 3.81 1.96
C ALA A 301 5.90 4.60 2.10
N LEU A 302 7.05 3.98 1.83
CA LEU A 302 8.34 4.68 1.82
C LEU A 302 8.33 5.83 0.80
N VAL A 303 7.80 5.58 -0.40
CA VAL A 303 7.73 6.58 -1.46
C VAL A 303 6.75 7.69 -1.08
N ALA A 304 5.55 7.37 -0.61
CA ALA A 304 4.56 8.35 -0.17
C ALA A 304 5.13 9.28 0.92
N TYR A 305 5.81 8.70 1.91
CA TYR A 305 6.41 9.48 3.00
C TYR A 305 7.58 10.34 2.52
N GLN A 306 8.42 9.83 1.60
CA GLN A 306 9.51 10.63 1.01
C GLN A 306 8.95 11.84 0.26
N ARG A 307 7.91 11.64 -0.56
CA ARG A 307 7.26 12.72 -1.33
C ARG A 307 6.63 13.77 -0.41
N TYR A 308 6.00 13.35 0.68
CA TYR A 308 5.50 14.25 1.72
C TYR A 308 6.63 15.10 2.35
N GLN A 309 7.75 14.46 2.75
CA GLN A 309 8.89 15.17 3.33
C GLN A 309 9.53 16.18 2.34
N ASP A 310 9.56 15.83 1.06
CA ASP A 310 10.13 16.67 0.00
C ASP A 310 9.15 17.71 -0.56
N LYS A 311 7.87 17.67 -0.13
CA LYS A 311 6.78 18.53 -0.61
C LYS A 311 6.54 18.40 -2.12
N GLU A 312 6.67 17.18 -2.61
CA GLU A 312 6.27 16.81 -3.96
C GLU A 312 4.77 16.46 -3.97
N ASN A 313 4.19 16.29 -5.16
CA ASN A 313 2.81 15.82 -5.29
C ASN A 313 2.62 14.49 -4.57
N SER A 314 1.42 14.23 -4.05
CA SER A 314 1.12 13.02 -3.30
C SER A 314 1.37 11.74 -4.11
N PHE A 315 1.34 10.58 -3.45
CA PHE A 315 1.67 9.31 -4.11
C PHE A 315 0.78 9.03 -5.33
N PHE A 316 -0.51 9.38 -5.24
CA PHE A 316 -1.50 9.15 -6.29
C PHE A 316 -1.85 10.38 -7.13
N ASP A 317 -1.41 11.60 -6.77
CA ASP A 317 -1.36 12.71 -7.72
C ASP A 317 -0.15 12.52 -8.65
N MET A 318 -0.39 12.03 -9.85
CA MET A 318 0.61 11.68 -10.86
C MET A 318 0.79 12.77 -11.93
N THR A 319 0.36 14.00 -11.66
CA THR A 319 0.55 15.13 -12.58
C THR A 319 2.04 15.44 -12.84
N ASP A 320 2.94 15.02 -11.95
CA ASP A 320 4.40 15.11 -12.09
C ASP A 320 5.06 13.76 -12.46
N HIS A 321 4.39 12.94 -13.28
CA HIS A 321 4.94 11.69 -13.80
C HIS A 321 6.27 11.87 -14.55
N ARG A 322 7.03 10.77 -14.63
CA ARG A 322 8.34 10.70 -15.30
C ARG A 322 8.27 10.65 -16.82
#